data_AF-A0A972Y9U9-F1
#
_entry.id   AF-A0A972Y9U9-F1
#
_cell.length_a   1.000
_cell.length_b   1.000
_cell.length_c   1.000
_cell.angle_alpha   90.00
_cell.angle_beta   90.00
_cell.angle_gamma   90.00
#
_symmetry.space_group_name_H-M   'P 1'
#
loop_
_entity.id
_entity.type
_entity.pdbx_description
1 polymer ?
#
loop_
_entity_poly.entity_id
_entity_poly.type
_entity_poly.pdbx_seq_one_letter_code
_entity_poly.pdbx_strand_id
1 'polypeptide(L)'
;MDRDSKIEHALKRLRENEHFLPSVEFINFDPVSTPLIALETLDVGEVLEAAIKQVGDGLELSIAVDLDDTLLFGSHTCPEIWDFAGGYRDPNIRTGFQYSRLRHSWRGRIAKFVGRPEFHCVDNAQHAFMNVPRVIVAPNIPLLSTLAWLKEKGATIGLATASSKERIEYLFKRLPILSELFAHRVMTATQLAERSVIAAEERATIESGKWARSMRVHQERPFSILTKTPWALSPLFEGKSYDLILDDSATMADLFTSAGLGDLVCKPVAPFTGNESVWGVIKTCLCYISSQQRNSGEEIAYIDLPSPIEVRIEDPLYWPYLHFKDQISWGVDA
;
A
#
# COMPACT_ATOMS: atom_id res chain seq x y z
N MET A 1 20.76 -21.34 12.25
CA MET A 1 19.75 -20.34 12.63
C MET A 1 18.44 -21.08 12.74
N ASP A 2 17.84 -21.12 13.93
CA ASP A 2 16.48 -21.66 14.13
C ASP A 2 15.44 -20.79 13.41
N ARG A 3 14.19 -21.25 13.38
CA ARG A 3 13.09 -20.58 12.66
C ARG A 3 12.82 -19.17 13.20
N ASP A 4 12.80 -19.03 14.52
CA ASP A 4 12.53 -17.74 15.17
C ASP A 4 13.61 -16.73 14.82
N SER A 5 14.88 -17.13 14.85
CA SER A 5 16.01 -16.29 14.44
C SER A 5 15.95 -15.89 12.96
N LYS A 6 15.38 -16.71 12.07
CA LYS A 6 15.16 -16.34 10.65
C LYS A 6 14.03 -15.33 10.49
N ILE A 7 12.95 -15.48 11.24
CA ILE A 7 11.85 -14.52 11.27
C ILE A 7 12.35 -13.18 11.81
N GLU A 8 13.10 -13.21 12.92
CA GLU A 8 13.75 -12.02 13.47
C GLU A 8 14.70 -11.37 12.45
N HIS A 9 15.49 -12.16 11.72
CA HIS A 9 16.35 -11.63 10.67
C HIS A 9 15.57 -10.93 9.55
N ALA A 10 14.48 -11.53 9.08
CA ALA A 10 13.60 -10.95 8.05
C ALA A 10 12.94 -9.64 8.53
N LEU A 11 12.60 -9.55 9.82
CA LEU A 11 11.94 -8.40 10.43
C LEU A 11 12.93 -7.37 11.01
N LYS A 12 14.23 -7.68 11.07
CA LYS A 12 15.21 -6.91 11.87
C LYS A 12 15.20 -5.41 11.53
N ARG A 13 15.18 -5.08 10.25
CA ARG A 13 15.15 -3.67 9.78
C ARG A 13 13.84 -2.97 10.14
N LEU A 14 12.75 -3.71 10.31
CA LEU A 14 11.47 -3.13 10.69
C LEU A 14 11.39 -2.82 12.19
N ARG A 15 12.09 -3.61 13.02
CA ARG A 15 12.03 -3.51 14.48
C ARG A 15 12.99 -2.49 15.10
N GLU A 16 14.01 -2.04 14.36
CA GLU A 16 14.96 -1.04 14.84
C GLU A 16 14.27 0.29 15.25
N ASN A 17 13.03 0.53 14.80
CA ASN A 17 12.23 1.72 15.09
C ASN A 17 11.09 1.50 16.13
N GLU A 18 10.89 0.29 16.68
CA GLU A 18 9.81 -0.01 17.65
C GLU A 18 9.90 0.81 18.95
N HIS A 19 11.09 1.35 19.26
CA HIS A 19 11.35 2.17 20.43
C HIS A 19 10.62 3.53 20.44
N PHE A 20 9.95 3.89 19.36
CA PHE A 20 9.26 5.18 19.20
C PHE A 20 7.76 5.06 19.02
N LEU A 21 7.15 3.96 19.46
CA LEU A 21 5.70 3.82 19.40
C LEU A 21 5.00 4.69 20.47
N PRO A 22 4.02 5.53 20.10
CA PRO A 22 3.22 6.29 21.06
C PRO A 22 2.26 5.36 21.81
N SER A 23 1.95 5.72 23.05
CA SER A 23 0.85 5.09 23.78
C SER A 23 -0.48 5.31 23.06
N VAL A 24 -1.35 4.31 23.11
CA VAL A 24 -2.68 4.29 22.43
C VAL A 24 -3.51 5.53 22.74
N GLU A 25 -3.39 6.08 23.95
CA GLU A 25 -4.12 7.28 24.39
C GLU A 25 -3.78 8.57 23.62
N PHE A 26 -2.63 8.61 22.94
CA PHE A 26 -2.18 9.75 22.13
C PHE A 26 -2.48 9.60 20.64
N ILE A 27 -2.91 8.41 20.23
CA ILE A 27 -3.19 8.09 18.85
C ILE A 27 -4.61 8.53 18.50
N ASN A 28 -4.76 9.21 17.37
CA ASN A 28 -6.07 9.60 16.87
C ASN A 28 -6.67 8.46 16.04
N PHE A 29 -7.72 7.82 16.53
CA PHE A 29 -8.47 6.77 15.84
C PHE A 29 -9.75 7.27 15.15
N ASP A 30 -10.03 8.57 15.15
CA ASP A 30 -11.25 9.11 14.56
C ASP A 30 -11.32 8.71 13.08
N PRO A 31 -12.39 8.03 12.62
CA PRO A 31 -12.46 7.55 11.26
C PRO A 31 -12.46 8.73 10.29
N VAL A 32 -11.83 8.52 9.15
CA VAL A 32 -11.83 9.47 8.05
C VAL A 32 -12.56 8.86 6.87
N SER A 33 -13.57 9.59 6.38
CA SER A 33 -14.34 9.18 5.22
C SER A 33 -13.48 9.28 3.96
N THR A 34 -13.51 8.22 3.16
CA THR A 34 -12.83 8.13 1.87
C THR A 34 -13.87 8.15 0.77
N PRO A 35 -14.10 9.28 0.07
CA PRO A 35 -15.11 9.35 -0.96
C PRO A 35 -14.66 8.52 -2.16
N LEU A 36 -15.38 7.43 -2.44
CA LEU A 36 -15.14 6.62 -3.63
C LEU A 36 -15.73 7.28 -4.87
N ILE A 37 -15.06 7.07 -5.99
CA ILE A 37 -15.51 7.52 -7.30
C ILE A 37 -16.30 6.39 -7.95
N ALA A 38 -17.49 6.70 -8.46
CA ALA A 38 -18.22 5.76 -9.30
C ALA A 38 -17.48 5.65 -10.65
N LEU A 39 -16.84 4.52 -10.91
CA LEU A 39 -15.99 4.35 -12.10
C LEU A 39 -16.74 4.59 -13.41
N GLU A 40 -18.03 4.27 -13.44
CA GLU A 40 -18.89 4.46 -14.62
C GLU A 40 -19.16 5.93 -14.94
N THR A 41 -18.85 6.86 -14.02
CA THR A 41 -19.07 8.30 -14.18
C THR A 41 -17.84 9.05 -14.67
N LEU A 42 -16.71 8.36 -14.81
CA LEU A 42 -15.45 8.96 -15.19
C LEU A 42 -15.28 9.07 -16.70
N ASP A 43 -14.85 10.24 -17.16
CA ASP A 43 -14.34 10.45 -18.52
C ASP A 43 -12.85 10.09 -18.57
N VAL A 44 -12.58 8.81 -18.76
CA VAL A 44 -11.23 8.20 -18.71
C VAL A 44 -10.76 7.67 -20.07
N GLY A 45 -11.44 8.11 -21.14
CA GLY A 45 -11.17 7.71 -22.52
C GLY A 45 -11.72 6.34 -22.91
N GLU A 46 -11.91 6.16 -24.21
CA GLU A 46 -12.66 5.04 -24.81
C GLU A 46 -12.17 3.65 -24.39
N VAL A 47 -10.87 3.47 -24.23
CA VAL A 47 -10.29 2.16 -23.88
C VAL A 47 -10.66 1.73 -22.47
N LEU A 48 -10.65 2.66 -21.50
CA LEU A 48 -10.97 2.33 -20.12
C LEU A 48 -12.48 2.13 -19.95
N GLU A 49 -13.29 2.96 -20.61
CA GLU A 49 -14.73 2.76 -20.66
C GLU A 49 -15.11 1.40 -21.24
N ALA A 50 -14.46 0.99 -22.33
CA ALA A 50 -14.72 -0.30 -22.96
C ALA A 50 -14.36 -1.47 -22.03
N ALA A 51 -13.26 -1.35 -21.27
CA ALA A 51 -12.87 -2.37 -20.29
C ALA A 51 -13.88 -2.43 -19.13
N ILE A 52 -14.30 -1.28 -18.57
CA ILE A 52 -15.32 -1.21 -17.51
C ILE A 52 -16.62 -1.88 -17.95
N LYS A 53 -17.09 -1.59 -19.17
CA LYS A 53 -18.32 -2.18 -19.73
C LYS A 53 -18.24 -3.68 -19.98
N GLN A 54 -17.04 -4.25 -20.08
CA GLN A 54 -16.83 -5.67 -20.37
C GLN A 54 -16.75 -6.54 -19.12
N VAL A 55 -16.35 -5.97 -17.98
CA VAL A 55 -16.30 -6.73 -16.73
C VAL A 55 -17.74 -7.01 -16.26
N GLY A 56 -18.19 -8.24 -16.48
CA GLY A 56 -19.46 -8.72 -15.98
C GLY A 56 -19.45 -8.98 -14.47
N ASP A 57 -20.64 -9.21 -13.91
CA ASP A 57 -20.79 -9.72 -12.55
C ASP A 57 -20.32 -11.18 -12.45
N GLY A 58 -19.95 -11.63 -11.24
CA GLY A 58 -19.46 -12.99 -11.00
C GLY A 58 -18.00 -13.20 -11.38
N LEU A 59 -17.18 -12.16 -11.31
CA LEU A 59 -15.75 -12.18 -11.58
C LEU A 59 -15.01 -13.08 -10.58
N GLU A 60 -14.53 -14.25 -11.02
CA GLU A 60 -13.72 -15.15 -10.19
C GLU A 60 -12.23 -14.84 -10.34
N LEU A 61 -11.80 -13.67 -9.85
CA LEU A 61 -10.39 -13.23 -9.93
C LEU A 61 -9.83 -12.91 -8.54
N SER A 62 -8.62 -13.39 -8.26
CA SER A 62 -7.92 -13.14 -6.99
C SER A 62 -6.82 -12.08 -7.18
N ILE A 63 -6.91 -10.97 -6.45
CA ILE A 63 -5.98 -9.84 -6.54
C ILE A 63 -5.25 -9.67 -5.20
N ALA A 64 -3.92 -9.76 -5.23
CA ALA A 64 -3.07 -9.32 -4.13
C ALA A 64 -2.71 -7.84 -4.30
N VAL A 65 -2.65 -7.09 -3.21
CA VAL A 65 -2.40 -5.64 -3.25
C VAL A 65 -1.40 -5.29 -2.15
N ASP A 66 -0.37 -4.52 -2.48
CA ASP A 66 0.50 -3.87 -1.49
C ASP A 66 -0.15 -2.59 -0.94
N LEU A 67 0.30 -2.16 0.25
CA LEU A 67 -0.24 -0.99 0.92
C LEU A 67 0.50 0.29 0.56
N ASP A 68 1.80 0.31 0.79
CA ASP A 68 2.60 1.53 0.84
C ASP A 68 3.01 1.92 -0.57
N ASP A 69 2.87 3.19 -0.90
CA ASP A 69 3.07 3.75 -2.24
C ASP A 69 2.18 3.12 -3.35
N THR A 70 1.43 2.05 -3.07
CA THR A 70 0.39 1.47 -3.94
C THR A 70 -1.01 2.02 -3.60
N LEU A 71 -1.49 1.79 -2.37
CA LEU A 71 -2.79 2.30 -1.89
C LEU A 71 -2.66 3.60 -1.10
N LEU A 72 -1.48 3.86 -0.55
CA LEU A 72 -1.18 4.95 0.34
C LEU A 72 0.06 5.69 -0.17
N PHE A 73 -0.11 6.86 -0.77
CA PHE A 73 1.02 7.64 -1.27
C PHE A 73 1.73 8.35 -0.14
N GLY A 74 3.01 8.03 0.06
CA GLY A 74 3.85 8.71 1.02
C GLY A 74 4.35 10.05 0.49
N SER A 75 4.08 11.13 1.20
CA SER A 75 4.82 12.39 1.10
C SER A 75 5.76 12.50 2.31
N HIS A 76 6.91 11.84 2.24
CA HIS A 76 7.91 11.91 3.31
C HIS A 76 8.54 13.30 3.43
N THR A 77 8.57 14.08 2.36
CA THR A 77 9.17 15.41 2.33
C THR A 77 8.79 16.05 1.01
N CYS A 78 7.58 16.59 0.90
CA CYS A 78 7.34 17.61 -0.11
C CYS A 78 7.59 18.95 0.58
N PRO A 79 8.74 19.62 0.37
CA PRO A 79 8.93 21.01 0.78
C PRO A 79 7.78 21.88 0.26
N GLU A 80 7.21 21.54 -0.89
CA GLU A 80 6.14 22.30 -1.53
C GLU A 80 4.81 22.19 -0.77
N ILE A 81 4.54 21.15 0.03
CA ILE A 81 3.39 21.14 0.98
C ILE A 81 3.55 22.24 2.04
N TRP A 82 4.77 22.73 2.31
CA TRP A 82 4.96 23.88 3.20
C TRP A 82 4.47 25.18 2.52
N ASP A 83 4.42 25.19 1.19
CA ASP A 83 4.03 26.31 0.34
C ASP A 83 2.58 26.17 -0.22
N PHE A 84 1.98 24.97 -0.20
CA PHE A 84 0.58 24.72 -0.60
C PHE A 84 -0.39 24.78 0.60
N ALA A 85 -1.58 25.36 0.38
CA ALA A 85 -2.79 25.30 1.23
C ALA A 85 -2.64 25.61 2.75
N GLY A 86 -1.52 26.22 3.18
CA GLY A 86 -1.28 26.59 4.58
C GLY A 86 -0.53 25.53 5.42
N GLY A 87 0.05 24.51 4.79
CA GLY A 87 0.84 23.46 5.45
C GLY A 87 0.03 22.69 6.50
N TYR A 88 0.62 22.38 7.66
CA TYR A 88 -0.07 21.67 8.77
C TYR A 88 -1.30 22.40 9.38
N ARG A 89 -1.64 23.60 8.88
CA ARG A 89 -2.89 24.29 9.23
C ARG A 89 -4.04 23.99 8.26
N ASP A 90 -3.78 23.25 7.18
CA ASP A 90 -4.83 22.84 6.25
C ASP A 90 -5.88 21.98 7.00
N PRO A 91 -7.15 22.40 7.05
CA PRO A 91 -8.21 21.63 7.69
C PRO A 91 -8.46 20.26 7.04
N ASN A 92 -7.95 20.03 5.83
CA ASN A 92 -8.01 18.75 5.13
C ASN A 92 -6.95 17.75 5.60
N ILE A 93 -5.95 18.20 6.38
CA ILE A 93 -5.00 17.31 7.06
C ILE A 93 -5.65 16.78 8.33
N ARG A 94 -5.86 15.47 8.39
CA ARG A 94 -6.30 14.77 9.60
C ARG A 94 -5.09 14.24 10.35
N THR A 95 -4.83 14.82 11.51
CA THR A 95 -3.67 14.47 12.33
C THR A 95 -3.72 13.02 12.82
N GLY A 96 -2.57 12.35 12.83
CA GLY A 96 -2.43 10.98 13.36
C GLY A 96 -2.38 10.91 14.90
N PHE A 97 -2.11 12.05 15.56
CA PHE A 97 -2.03 12.17 17.02
C PHE A 97 -2.99 13.21 17.57
N GLN A 98 -3.34 13.03 18.85
CA GLN A 98 -4.14 13.96 19.65
C GLN A 98 -3.21 14.95 20.37
N TYR A 99 -2.64 15.91 19.61
CA TYR A 99 -1.66 16.89 20.14
C TYR A 99 -2.16 17.69 21.34
N SER A 100 -3.47 17.91 21.43
CA SER A 100 -4.12 18.56 22.56
C SER A 100 -3.95 17.80 23.89
N ARG A 101 -3.75 16.47 23.84
CA ARG A 101 -3.49 15.62 25.01
C ARG A 101 -2.01 15.53 25.37
N LEU A 102 -1.12 15.92 24.46
CA LEU A 102 0.32 15.90 24.71
C LEU A 102 0.75 17.09 25.56
N ARG A 103 1.78 16.87 26.37
CA ARG A 103 2.37 17.92 27.20
C ARG A 103 3.01 18.98 26.30
N HIS A 104 2.59 20.23 26.44
CA HIS A 104 3.19 21.36 25.72
C HIS A 104 4.33 21.98 26.51
N SER A 105 5.41 22.33 25.81
CA SER A 105 6.51 23.09 26.38
C SER A 105 6.10 24.55 26.64
N TRP A 106 6.77 25.25 27.54
CA TRP A 106 6.53 26.68 27.77
C TRP A 106 6.66 27.51 26.47
N ARG A 107 7.73 27.25 25.70
CA ARG A 107 7.95 27.88 24.39
C ARG A 107 6.83 27.50 23.41
N GLY A 108 6.38 26.26 23.45
CA GLY A 108 5.26 25.77 22.66
C GLY A 108 3.94 26.48 22.98
N ARG A 109 3.66 26.76 24.26
CA ARG A 109 2.46 27.54 24.64
C ARG A 109 2.49 28.95 24.06
N ILE A 110 3.64 29.62 24.09
CA ILE A 110 3.81 30.93 23.43
C ILE A 110 3.65 30.79 21.92
N ALA A 111 4.26 29.75 21.32
CA ALA A 111 4.14 29.45 19.91
C ALA A 111 2.67 29.29 19.49
N LYS A 112 1.85 28.64 20.32
CA LYS A 112 0.40 28.50 20.10
C LYS A 112 -0.32 29.85 20.07
N PHE A 113 0.03 30.79 20.96
CA PHE A 113 -0.55 32.15 20.96
C PHE A 113 -0.24 32.94 19.68
N VAL A 114 0.94 32.73 19.08
CA VAL A 114 1.29 33.31 17.76
C VAL A 114 0.79 32.44 16.58
N GLY A 115 -0.15 31.54 16.84
CA GLY A 115 -0.87 30.73 15.87
C GLY A 115 -0.13 29.48 15.39
N ARG A 116 1.03 29.11 15.96
CA ARG A 116 1.75 27.91 15.48
C ARG A 116 0.88 26.64 15.65
N PRO A 117 0.97 25.67 14.72
CA PRO A 117 0.23 24.40 14.81
C PRO A 117 0.50 23.65 16.12
N GLU A 118 -0.46 22.84 16.57
CA GLU A 118 -0.37 22.15 17.87
C GLU A 118 0.86 21.26 18.00
N PHE A 119 1.31 20.61 16.93
CA PHE A 119 2.48 19.75 16.96
C PHE A 119 3.78 20.52 17.31
N HIS A 120 3.93 21.76 16.85
CA HIS A 120 5.10 22.60 17.18
C HIS A 120 5.11 23.02 18.66
N CYS A 121 4.00 22.80 19.37
CA CYS A 121 3.83 23.20 20.74
C CYS A 121 4.20 22.07 21.74
N VAL A 122 4.33 20.84 21.26
CA VAL A 122 4.61 19.65 22.08
C VAL A 122 6.03 19.67 22.62
N ASP A 123 6.20 19.14 23.83
CA ASP A 123 7.49 18.90 24.45
C ASP A 123 8.07 17.55 24.01
N ASN A 124 8.91 17.56 22.97
CA ASN A 124 9.54 16.36 22.42
C ASN A 124 10.44 15.62 23.44
N ALA A 125 10.96 16.32 24.47
CA ALA A 125 11.77 15.67 25.50
C ALA A 125 10.93 14.77 26.42
N GLN A 126 9.62 15.06 26.53
CA GLN A 126 8.66 14.26 27.30
C GLN A 126 7.98 13.19 26.46
N HIS A 127 8.03 13.32 25.12
CA HIS A 127 7.36 12.45 24.16
C HIS A 127 8.34 12.05 23.05
N ALA A 128 9.24 11.09 23.34
CA ALA A 128 10.33 10.74 22.42
C ALA A 128 9.86 10.29 21.03
N PHE A 129 8.68 9.68 20.93
CA PHE A 129 8.04 9.30 19.67
C PHE A 129 7.75 10.48 18.74
N MET A 130 7.75 11.72 19.24
CA MET A 130 7.59 12.93 18.44
C MET A 130 8.84 13.29 17.60
N ASN A 131 9.96 12.60 17.82
CA ASN A 131 11.20 12.81 17.07
C ASN A 131 11.28 11.97 15.78
N VAL A 132 10.33 11.08 15.54
CA VAL A 132 10.27 10.31 14.28
C VAL A 132 9.92 11.22 13.10
N PRO A 133 10.40 10.92 11.88
CA PRO A 133 10.00 11.64 10.68
C PRO A 133 8.48 11.68 10.52
N ARG A 134 7.94 12.87 10.25
CA ARG A 134 6.51 13.03 10.00
C ARG A 134 6.23 12.69 8.54
N VAL A 135 5.45 11.66 8.33
CA VAL A 135 5.03 11.24 6.99
C VAL A 135 3.56 11.58 6.82
N ILE A 136 3.26 12.35 5.78
CA ILE A 136 1.89 12.56 5.33
C ILE A 136 1.57 11.48 4.31
N VAL A 137 0.42 10.84 4.44
CA VAL A 137 -0.08 9.84 3.52
C VAL A 137 -1.40 10.28 2.93
N ALA A 138 -1.56 10.10 1.63
CA ALA A 138 -2.83 10.27 0.94
C ALA A 138 -3.35 8.91 0.44
N PRO A 139 -4.65 8.60 0.64
CA PRO A 139 -5.24 7.41 0.03
C PRO A 139 -5.32 7.57 -1.49
N ASN A 140 -4.97 6.51 -2.21
CA ASN A 140 -5.11 6.43 -3.66
C ASN A 140 -6.59 6.19 -4.03
N ILE A 141 -7.38 7.27 -4.06
CA ILE A 141 -8.83 7.21 -4.26
C ILE A 141 -9.24 6.46 -5.55
N PRO A 142 -8.65 6.70 -6.73
CA PRO A 142 -8.98 5.97 -7.94
C PRO A 142 -8.77 4.46 -7.81
N LEU A 143 -7.64 4.04 -7.23
CA LEU A 143 -7.35 2.62 -7.08
C LEU A 143 -8.26 1.97 -6.03
N LEU A 144 -8.50 2.64 -4.89
CA LEU A 144 -9.45 2.18 -3.88
C LEU A 144 -10.87 2.04 -4.45
N SER A 145 -11.30 2.99 -5.28
CA SER A 145 -12.59 2.96 -5.96
C SER A 145 -12.68 1.79 -6.96
N THR A 146 -11.59 1.56 -7.70
CA THR A 146 -11.49 0.44 -8.64
C THR A 146 -11.55 -0.91 -7.93
N LEU A 147 -10.83 -1.06 -6.82
CA LEU A 147 -10.85 -2.29 -6.02
C LEU A 147 -12.23 -2.52 -5.39
N ALA A 148 -12.90 -1.47 -4.92
CA ALA A 148 -14.25 -1.58 -4.38
C ALA A 148 -15.23 -2.07 -5.45
N TRP A 149 -15.18 -1.46 -6.63
CA TRP A 149 -15.99 -1.87 -7.77
C TRP A 149 -15.68 -3.30 -8.22
N LEU A 150 -14.41 -3.70 -8.35
CA LEU A 150 -14.03 -5.08 -8.70
C LEU A 150 -14.52 -6.10 -7.67
N LYS A 151 -14.50 -5.73 -6.38
CA LYS A 151 -15.04 -6.58 -5.31
C LYS A 151 -16.55 -6.76 -5.44
N GLU A 152 -17.29 -5.69 -5.75
CA GLU A 152 -18.73 -5.77 -6.04
C GLU A 152 -19.02 -6.67 -7.25
N LYS A 153 -18.10 -6.70 -8.23
CA LYS A 153 -18.17 -7.62 -9.37
C LYS A 153 -17.82 -9.08 -9.03
N GLY A 154 -17.32 -9.37 -7.83
CA GLY A 154 -17.02 -10.73 -7.36
C GLY A 154 -15.55 -11.03 -7.12
N ALA A 155 -14.63 -10.09 -7.43
CA ALA A 155 -13.21 -10.32 -7.22
C ALA A 155 -12.88 -10.55 -5.74
N THR A 156 -11.94 -11.45 -5.46
CA THR A 156 -11.37 -11.66 -4.14
C THR A 156 -10.11 -10.83 -3.99
N ILE A 157 -10.10 -9.91 -3.03
CA ILE A 157 -9.00 -8.96 -2.86
C ILE A 157 -8.31 -9.22 -1.52
N GLY A 158 -6.97 -9.33 -1.53
CA GLY A 158 -6.15 -9.54 -0.34
C GLY A 158 -5.05 -8.49 -0.21
N LEU A 159 -4.82 -8.00 1.01
CA LEU A 159 -3.75 -7.08 1.34
C LEU A 159 -2.52 -7.85 1.80
N ALA A 160 -1.36 -7.59 1.19
CA ALA A 160 -0.08 -8.14 1.62
C ALA A 160 0.93 -7.00 1.76
N THR A 161 1.43 -6.75 2.96
CA THR A 161 2.20 -5.53 3.27
C THR A 161 3.34 -5.81 4.25
N ALA A 162 4.45 -5.09 4.07
CA ALA A 162 5.57 -5.06 5.01
C ALA A 162 5.28 -4.23 6.28
N SER A 163 4.03 -3.79 6.49
CA SER A 163 3.60 -3.09 7.70
C SER A 163 3.34 -4.01 8.88
N SER A 164 3.54 -3.45 10.08
CA SER A 164 3.16 -4.11 11.34
C SER A 164 1.64 -4.26 11.46
N LYS A 165 1.22 -5.22 12.29
CA LYS A 165 -0.20 -5.46 12.58
C LYS A 165 -0.85 -4.24 13.21
N GLU A 166 -0.14 -3.58 14.12
CA GLU A 166 -0.59 -2.38 14.83
C GLU A 166 -0.87 -1.23 13.86
N ARG A 167 -0.01 -1.04 12.85
CA ARG A 167 -0.21 -0.04 11.79
C ARG A 167 -1.44 -0.37 10.94
N ILE A 168 -1.63 -1.64 10.57
CA ILE A 168 -2.81 -2.07 9.82
C ILE A 168 -4.09 -1.86 10.63
N GLU A 169 -4.13 -2.27 11.89
CA GLU A 169 -5.29 -2.07 12.75
C GLU A 169 -5.62 -0.58 12.93
N TYR A 170 -4.60 0.26 13.04
CA TYR A 170 -4.76 1.71 13.05
C TYR A 170 -5.37 2.23 11.75
N LEU A 171 -4.80 1.85 10.61
CA LEU A 171 -5.26 2.28 9.29
C LEU A 171 -6.68 1.82 9.00
N PHE A 172 -7.07 0.62 9.43
CA PHE A 172 -8.43 0.10 9.24
C PHE A 172 -9.47 0.87 10.05
N LYS A 173 -9.11 1.33 11.26
CA LYS A 173 -9.96 2.22 12.07
C LYS A 173 -10.06 3.60 11.42
N ARG A 174 -8.96 4.09 10.86
CA ARG A 174 -8.85 5.44 10.29
C ARG A 174 -9.41 5.58 8.89
N LEU A 175 -9.32 4.53 8.09
CA LEU A 175 -9.80 4.46 6.72
C LEU A 175 -10.72 3.24 6.63
N PRO A 176 -12.00 3.37 7.04
CA PRO A 176 -12.94 2.24 7.08
C PRO A 176 -13.04 1.47 5.77
N ILE A 177 -12.85 2.15 4.63
CA ILE A 177 -12.78 1.51 3.31
C ILE A 177 -11.76 0.38 3.22
N LEU A 178 -10.62 0.46 3.91
CA LEU A 178 -9.63 -0.62 3.89
C LEU A 178 -10.19 -1.86 4.61
N SER A 179 -10.91 -1.66 5.71
CA SER A 179 -11.60 -2.75 6.40
C SER A 179 -12.71 -3.36 5.54
N GLU A 180 -13.45 -2.52 4.80
CA GLU A 180 -14.50 -2.97 3.88
C GLU A 180 -13.92 -3.77 2.71
N LEU A 181 -12.80 -3.34 2.12
CA LEU A 181 -12.14 -4.00 1.00
C LEU A 181 -11.50 -5.33 1.40
N PHE A 182 -10.65 -5.33 2.42
CA PHE A 182 -9.80 -6.49 2.72
C PHE A 182 -10.38 -7.39 3.80
N ALA A 183 -11.23 -6.87 4.68
CA ALA A 183 -11.79 -7.61 5.81
C ALA A 183 -10.72 -8.43 6.56
N HIS A 184 -10.81 -9.76 6.51
CA HIS A 184 -9.86 -10.68 7.15
C HIS A 184 -8.72 -11.15 6.23
N ARG A 185 -8.70 -10.74 4.95
CA ARG A 185 -7.70 -11.15 3.96
C ARG A 185 -6.50 -10.18 4.00
N VAL A 186 -5.79 -10.20 5.13
CA VAL A 186 -4.60 -9.37 5.34
C VAL A 186 -3.41 -10.20 5.81
N MET A 187 -2.26 -10.02 5.15
CA MET A 187 -0.96 -10.50 5.61
C MET A 187 -0.06 -9.32 5.93
N THR A 188 0.30 -9.23 7.21
CA THR A 188 1.23 -8.27 7.79
C THR A 188 2.68 -8.73 7.63
N ALA A 189 3.63 -7.86 7.97
CA ALA A 189 5.06 -8.15 7.89
C ALA A 189 5.47 -9.46 8.57
N THR A 190 4.99 -9.67 9.80
CA THR A 190 5.29 -10.88 10.58
C THR A 190 4.79 -12.14 9.87
N GLN A 191 3.56 -12.11 9.37
CA GLN A 191 2.99 -13.24 8.63
C GLN A 191 3.76 -13.47 7.32
N LEU A 192 4.10 -12.42 6.57
CA LEU A 192 4.92 -12.55 5.36
C LEU A 192 6.30 -13.12 5.65
N ALA A 193 6.93 -12.75 6.77
CA ALA A 193 8.21 -13.29 7.20
C ALA A 193 8.10 -14.79 7.53
N GLU A 194 7.11 -15.18 8.34
CA GLU A 194 6.82 -16.58 8.64
C GLU A 194 6.61 -17.40 7.37
N ARG A 195 5.76 -16.90 6.45
CA ARG A 195 5.51 -17.56 5.17
C ARG A 195 6.78 -17.66 4.34
N SER A 196 7.58 -16.60 4.24
CA SER A 196 8.85 -16.64 3.47
C SER A 196 9.84 -17.66 4.05
N VAL A 197 9.87 -17.83 5.37
CA VAL A 197 10.72 -18.83 6.04
C VAL A 197 10.20 -20.24 5.77
N ILE A 198 8.89 -20.48 5.90
CA ILE A 198 8.29 -21.79 5.59
C ILE A 198 8.52 -22.14 4.11
N ALA A 199 8.34 -21.18 3.18
CA ALA A 199 8.60 -21.38 1.75
C ALA A 199 10.04 -21.86 1.52
N ALA A 200 10.99 -21.21 2.19
CA ALA A 200 12.41 -21.54 2.09
C ALA A 200 12.77 -22.88 2.76
N GLU A 201 11.93 -23.44 3.64
CA GLU A 201 12.13 -24.73 4.32
C GLU A 201 11.44 -25.89 3.58
N GLU A 202 10.24 -25.66 3.04
CA GLU A 202 9.43 -26.65 2.30
C GLU A 202 9.87 -26.84 0.84
N ARG A 203 11.17 -26.70 0.55
CA ARG A 203 11.77 -26.70 -0.80
C ARG A 203 11.47 -27.94 -1.66
N ALA A 204 10.96 -29.02 -1.06
CA ALA A 204 11.04 -30.37 -1.60
C ALA A 204 9.72 -30.96 -2.13
N THR A 205 8.59 -30.28 -2.00
CA THR A 205 7.26 -30.92 -2.20
C THR A 205 6.44 -30.36 -3.36
N ILE A 206 6.99 -29.47 -4.19
CA ILE A 206 6.22 -28.73 -5.19
C ILE A 206 6.83 -28.90 -6.58
N GLU A 207 6.14 -29.65 -7.43
CA GLU A 207 6.73 -30.15 -8.69
C GLU A 207 6.33 -29.38 -9.96
N SER A 208 5.37 -28.44 -9.94
CA SER A 208 5.02 -27.69 -11.17
C SER A 208 4.27 -26.36 -10.96
N GLY A 209 4.17 -25.57 -12.03
CA GLY A 209 3.28 -24.39 -12.13
C GLY A 209 3.80 -23.10 -11.48
N LYS A 210 2.87 -22.22 -11.05
CA LYS A 210 3.20 -20.94 -10.38
C LYS A 210 3.99 -21.13 -9.07
N TRP A 211 3.83 -22.27 -8.40
CA TRP A 211 4.47 -22.57 -7.12
C TRP A 211 5.96 -22.94 -7.32
N ALA A 212 6.30 -23.72 -8.36
CA ALA A 212 7.70 -23.99 -8.70
C ALA A 212 8.45 -22.70 -9.10
N ARG A 213 7.80 -21.82 -9.87
CA ARG A 213 8.34 -20.49 -10.21
C ARG A 213 8.53 -19.60 -8.97
N SER A 214 7.61 -19.64 -8.00
CA SER A 214 7.72 -18.91 -6.73
C SER A 214 8.98 -19.29 -5.95
N MET A 215 9.43 -20.55 -6.03
CA MET A 215 10.64 -21.00 -5.34
C MET A 215 11.90 -20.33 -5.89
N ARG A 216 11.95 -20.04 -7.19
CA ARG A 216 13.10 -19.34 -7.79
C ARG A 216 13.24 -17.91 -7.23
N VAL A 217 12.13 -17.20 -7.06
CA VAL A 217 12.11 -15.88 -6.42
C VAL A 217 12.66 -15.95 -4.99
N HIS A 218 12.21 -16.94 -4.20
CA HIS A 218 12.71 -17.16 -2.83
C HIS A 218 14.18 -17.56 -2.77
N GLN A 219 14.72 -18.20 -3.80
CA GLN A 219 16.15 -18.53 -3.88
C GLN A 219 17.00 -17.29 -4.16
N GLU A 220 16.54 -16.42 -5.06
CA GLU A 220 17.22 -15.17 -5.39
C GLU A 220 17.17 -14.17 -4.22
N ARG A 221 16.05 -14.14 -3.48
CA ARG A 221 15.89 -13.30 -2.29
C ARG A 221 15.31 -14.07 -1.09
N PRO A 222 16.14 -14.85 -0.39
CA PRO A 222 15.69 -15.63 0.76
C PRO A 222 15.19 -14.72 1.88
N PHE A 223 14.05 -15.10 2.47
CA PHE A 223 13.41 -14.39 3.60
C PHE A 223 12.96 -12.96 3.28
N SER A 224 12.84 -12.60 2.00
CA SER A 224 12.39 -11.27 1.62
C SER A 224 10.87 -11.16 1.65
N ILE A 225 10.36 -10.44 2.65
CA ILE A 225 8.93 -10.14 2.80
C ILE A 225 8.36 -9.33 1.62
N LEU A 226 9.22 -8.63 0.87
CA LEU A 226 8.83 -7.80 -0.27
C LEU A 226 8.42 -8.62 -1.51
N THR A 227 8.83 -9.89 -1.58
CA THR A 227 8.62 -10.71 -2.78
C THR A 227 7.18 -11.15 -2.98
N LYS A 228 6.38 -11.29 -1.92
CA LYS A 228 4.92 -11.54 -2.00
C LYS A 228 4.50 -12.61 -3.03
N THR A 229 5.26 -13.69 -3.11
CA THR A 229 5.06 -14.73 -4.13
C THR A 229 3.70 -15.42 -4.01
N PRO A 230 3.17 -16.00 -5.10
CA PRO A 230 1.95 -16.81 -5.07
C PRO A 230 1.88 -17.83 -3.93
N TRP A 231 2.99 -18.51 -3.68
CA TRP A 231 3.08 -19.47 -2.57
C TRP A 231 2.96 -18.79 -1.20
N ALA A 232 3.64 -17.66 -1.01
CA ALA A 232 3.65 -16.95 0.27
C ALA A 232 2.25 -16.43 0.61
N LEU A 233 1.55 -15.90 -0.40
CA LEU A 233 0.23 -15.30 -0.25
C LEU A 233 -0.93 -16.30 -0.35
N SER A 234 -0.70 -17.57 -0.65
CA SER A 234 -1.80 -18.52 -0.86
C SER A 234 -2.80 -18.64 0.31
N PRO A 235 -2.41 -18.47 1.60
CA PRO A 235 -3.40 -18.44 2.68
C PRO A 235 -4.41 -17.27 2.59
N LEU A 236 -4.07 -16.15 1.92
CA LEU A 236 -5.04 -15.07 1.66
C LEU A 236 -6.18 -15.51 0.73
N PHE A 237 -5.93 -16.55 -0.07
CA PHE A 237 -6.81 -17.03 -1.14
C PHE A 237 -7.15 -18.51 -0.95
N GLU A 238 -7.29 -18.95 0.30
CA GLU A 238 -7.76 -20.31 0.65
C GLU A 238 -6.87 -21.43 0.05
N GLY A 239 -5.57 -21.17 -0.01
CA GLY A 239 -4.57 -22.09 -0.57
C GLY A 239 -4.39 -21.99 -2.09
N LYS A 240 -5.20 -21.18 -2.77
CA LYS A 240 -5.03 -20.87 -4.21
C LYS A 240 -3.98 -19.77 -4.41
N SER A 241 -3.48 -19.65 -5.63
CA SER A 241 -2.65 -18.50 -6.05
C SER A 241 -3.56 -17.32 -6.34
N TYR A 242 -3.01 -16.10 -6.26
CA TYR A 242 -3.62 -14.96 -6.91
C TYR A 242 -3.41 -15.01 -8.43
N ASP A 243 -4.25 -14.25 -9.14
CA ASP A 243 -4.19 -14.05 -10.58
C ASP A 243 -3.43 -12.78 -10.93
N LEU A 244 -3.48 -11.78 -10.05
CA LEU A 244 -2.81 -10.50 -10.22
C LEU A 244 -2.26 -9.99 -8.88
N ILE A 245 -1.11 -9.33 -8.90
CA ILE A 245 -0.59 -8.52 -7.78
C ILE A 245 -0.39 -7.07 -8.22
N LEU A 246 -0.90 -6.14 -7.42
CA LEU A 246 -0.68 -4.70 -7.56
C LEU A 246 0.37 -4.26 -6.54
N ASP A 247 1.54 -3.82 -7.02
CA ASP A 247 2.69 -3.49 -6.17
C ASP A 247 3.60 -2.53 -6.93
N ASP A 248 4.11 -1.51 -6.25
CA ASP A 248 4.99 -0.49 -6.81
C ASP A 248 6.47 -0.91 -6.81
N SER A 249 6.83 -2.00 -6.13
CA SER A 249 8.20 -2.48 -6.00
C SER A 249 8.78 -2.94 -7.34
N ALA A 250 9.64 -2.10 -7.93
CA ALA A 250 10.41 -2.46 -9.11
C ALA A 250 11.24 -3.73 -8.91
N THR A 251 11.80 -3.90 -7.70
CA THR A 251 12.58 -5.09 -7.36
C THR A 251 11.73 -6.37 -7.41
N MET A 252 10.49 -6.32 -6.90
CA MET A 252 9.60 -7.49 -6.95
C MET A 252 9.24 -7.83 -8.40
N ALA A 253 8.90 -6.82 -9.20
CA ALA A 253 8.58 -6.99 -10.61
C ALA A 253 9.73 -7.63 -11.43
N ASP A 254 10.97 -7.16 -11.22
CA ASP A 254 12.15 -7.69 -11.90
C ASP A 254 12.40 -9.18 -11.54
N LEU A 255 12.26 -9.52 -10.26
CA LEU A 255 12.40 -10.90 -9.78
C LEU A 255 11.30 -11.81 -10.31
N PHE A 256 10.07 -11.30 -10.43
CA PHE A 256 8.97 -12.06 -10.99
C PHE A 256 9.20 -12.31 -12.47
N THR A 257 9.62 -11.29 -13.21
CA THR A 257 9.95 -11.42 -14.62
C THR A 257 11.07 -12.44 -14.85
N SER A 258 12.16 -12.37 -14.08
CA SER A 258 13.27 -13.32 -14.17
C SER A 258 12.84 -14.76 -13.84
N ALA A 259 11.88 -14.93 -12.93
CA ALA A 259 11.30 -16.21 -12.54
C ALA A 259 10.15 -16.68 -13.44
N GLY A 260 9.78 -15.90 -14.46
CA GLY A 260 8.70 -16.20 -15.40
C GLY A 260 7.30 -16.04 -14.79
N LEU A 261 7.13 -15.21 -13.75
CA LEU A 261 5.85 -14.82 -13.11
C LEU A 261 5.41 -13.39 -13.48
N GLY A 262 6.07 -12.77 -14.47
CA GLY A 262 5.79 -11.38 -14.85
C GLY A 262 4.32 -11.15 -15.21
N ASP A 263 3.66 -12.15 -15.79
CA ASP A 263 2.24 -12.17 -16.15
C ASP A 263 1.28 -11.89 -14.98
N LEU A 264 1.74 -12.07 -13.75
CA LEU A 264 0.96 -11.83 -12.54
C LEU A 264 1.13 -10.41 -11.99
N VAL A 265 2.07 -9.61 -12.49
CA VAL A 265 2.41 -8.32 -11.90
C VAL A 265 1.79 -7.19 -12.69
N CYS A 266 0.96 -6.37 -12.04
CA CYS A 266 0.54 -5.09 -12.57
C CYS A 266 1.32 -3.98 -11.87
N LYS A 267 2.37 -3.49 -12.54
CA LYS A 267 3.23 -2.41 -12.06
C LYS A 267 2.81 -1.08 -12.70
N PRO A 268 2.91 0.06 -11.99
CA PRO A 268 2.83 1.36 -12.62
C PRO A 268 4.02 1.63 -13.56
N VAL A 269 3.77 2.33 -14.67
CA VAL A 269 4.79 2.70 -15.68
C VAL A 269 5.79 3.74 -15.12
N ALA A 270 5.41 4.45 -14.06
CA ALA A 270 6.25 5.40 -13.31
C ALA A 270 5.90 5.27 -11.81
N PRO A 271 6.78 5.71 -10.88
CA PRO A 271 6.39 5.80 -9.47
C PRO A 271 5.10 6.61 -9.36
N PHE A 272 4.18 6.24 -8.46
CA PHE A 272 2.88 6.90 -8.33
C PHE A 272 3.01 8.36 -7.85
N THR A 273 3.36 9.23 -8.78
CA THR A 273 3.70 10.64 -8.56
C THR A 273 2.69 11.56 -9.25
N GLY A 274 1.65 10.99 -9.89
CA GLY A 274 0.56 11.74 -10.51
C GLY A 274 -0.62 10.87 -10.96
N ASN A 275 -1.70 11.53 -11.39
CA ASN A 275 -2.93 10.90 -11.90
C ASN A 275 -2.68 9.86 -12.99
N GLU A 276 -1.83 10.20 -13.96
CA GLU A 276 -1.65 9.41 -15.19
C GLU A 276 -1.08 8.01 -14.89
N SER A 277 -0.15 7.90 -13.95
CA SER A 277 0.41 6.60 -13.54
C SER A 277 -0.64 5.73 -12.85
N VAL A 278 -1.52 6.33 -12.04
CA VAL A 278 -2.61 5.61 -11.34
C VAL A 278 -3.62 5.06 -12.35
N TRP A 279 -4.10 5.91 -13.26
CA TRP A 279 -5.04 5.51 -14.29
C TRP A 279 -4.43 4.52 -15.28
N GLY A 280 -3.11 4.60 -15.54
CA GLY A 280 -2.37 3.60 -16.30
C GLY A 280 -2.44 2.20 -15.67
N VAL A 281 -2.20 2.08 -14.36
CA VAL A 281 -2.33 0.80 -13.63
C VAL A 281 -3.75 0.27 -13.69
N ILE A 282 -4.75 1.14 -13.41
CA ILE A 282 -6.16 0.77 -13.46
C ILE A 282 -6.52 0.24 -14.85
N LYS A 283 -6.08 0.93 -15.89
CA LYS A 283 -6.29 0.52 -17.29
C LYS A 283 -5.65 -0.84 -17.58
N THR A 284 -4.38 -1.04 -17.24
CA THR A 284 -3.70 -2.33 -17.44
C THR A 284 -4.42 -3.46 -16.72
N CYS A 285 -4.82 -3.24 -15.46
CA CYS A 285 -5.58 -4.20 -14.67
C CYS A 285 -6.92 -4.55 -15.34
N LEU A 286 -7.71 -3.56 -15.73
CA LEU A 286 -9.03 -3.79 -16.35
C LEU A 286 -8.91 -4.42 -17.75
N CYS A 287 -7.90 -4.06 -18.53
CA CYS A 287 -7.62 -4.71 -19.80
C CYS A 287 -7.21 -6.19 -19.62
N TYR A 288 -6.35 -6.49 -18.64
CA TYR A 288 -5.99 -7.87 -18.29
C TYR A 288 -7.22 -8.69 -17.89
N ILE A 289 -8.08 -8.13 -17.02
CA ILE A 289 -9.30 -8.82 -16.59
C ILE A 289 -10.23 -9.07 -17.79
N SER A 290 -10.39 -8.08 -18.66
CA SER A 290 -11.22 -8.20 -19.86
C SER A 290 -10.67 -9.24 -20.84
N SER A 291 -9.34 -9.37 -20.97
CA SER A 291 -8.73 -10.37 -21.83
C SER A 291 -8.81 -11.78 -21.25
N GLN A 292 -8.81 -11.96 -19.92
CA GLN A 292 -9.01 -13.27 -19.30
C GLN A 292 -10.45 -13.79 -19.45
N GLN A 293 -11.44 -12.90 -19.53
CA GLN A 293 -12.84 -13.28 -19.81
C GLN A 293 -13.10 -13.61 -21.28
N ARG A 294 -12.23 -13.15 -22.20
CA ARG A 294 -12.26 -13.53 -23.62
C ARG A 294 -11.37 -14.75 -23.80
N ASN A 295 -11.90 -15.86 -24.31
CA ASN A 295 -11.10 -17.02 -24.73
C ASN A 295 -10.20 -16.70 -25.95
N SER A 296 -9.26 -15.78 -25.86
CA SER A 296 -8.41 -15.36 -26.97
C SER A 296 -7.01 -15.03 -26.49
N GLY A 297 -6.04 -15.80 -27.00
CA GLY A 297 -4.61 -15.66 -26.74
C GLY A 297 -4.00 -14.44 -27.43
N GLU A 298 -4.34 -13.25 -26.95
CA GLU A 298 -3.57 -12.04 -27.24
C GLU A 298 -2.60 -11.78 -26.10
N GLU A 299 -1.30 -11.78 -26.43
CA GLU A 299 -0.23 -11.41 -25.50
C GLU A 299 -0.36 -9.93 -25.12
N ILE A 300 -0.41 -9.67 -23.81
CA ILE A 300 -0.34 -8.31 -23.27
C ILE A 300 1.11 -7.84 -23.43
N ALA A 301 1.32 -6.89 -24.33
CA ALA A 301 2.65 -6.31 -24.58
C ALA A 301 3.09 -5.43 -23.40
N TYR A 302 4.27 -5.75 -22.84
CA TYR A 302 4.97 -4.92 -21.87
C TYR A 302 5.65 -3.73 -22.56
N ILE A 303 5.63 -2.56 -21.90
CA ILE A 303 6.38 -1.37 -22.32
C ILE A 303 7.38 -1.02 -21.21
N ASP A 304 8.67 -1.19 -21.48
CA ASP A 304 9.78 -0.78 -20.61
C ASP A 304 10.14 0.69 -20.83
N LEU A 305 10.41 1.46 -19.76
CA LEU A 305 11.20 2.70 -19.81
C LEU A 305 11.91 3.01 -18.45
N PRO A 306 13.00 3.82 -18.45
CA PRO A 306 14.11 3.75 -17.50
C PRO A 306 13.97 4.63 -16.23
N SER A 307 14.74 4.24 -15.20
CA SER A 307 14.88 4.93 -13.91
C SER A 307 15.76 6.19 -13.99
N PRO A 308 15.55 7.16 -13.08
CA PRO A 308 16.54 7.31 -12.01
C PRO A 308 15.96 7.15 -10.60
N ILE A 309 16.88 6.85 -9.69
CA ILE A 309 16.72 6.37 -8.32
C ILE A 309 16.52 7.53 -7.35
N GLU A 310 15.56 7.40 -6.42
CA GLU A 310 15.80 7.67 -5.01
C GLU A 310 15.19 6.52 -4.19
N VAL A 311 16.04 5.73 -3.54
CA VAL A 311 15.60 4.68 -2.61
C VAL A 311 15.12 5.38 -1.35
N ARG A 312 13.80 5.40 -1.15
CA ARG A 312 13.22 5.78 0.13
C ARG A 312 13.45 4.69 1.16
N ILE A 313 13.88 5.09 2.34
CA ILE A 313 13.88 4.23 3.52
C ILE A 313 12.42 4.13 3.95
N GLU A 314 11.79 3.01 3.63
CA GLU A 314 10.51 2.59 4.22
C GLU A 314 10.72 2.47 5.74
N ASP A 315 10.26 3.48 6.47
CA ASP A 315 10.12 3.38 7.92
C ASP A 315 8.76 2.71 8.19
N PRO A 316 8.73 1.45 8.66
CA PRO A 316 7.48 0.71 8.84
C PRO A 316 6.68 1.16 10.07
N LEU A 317 7.16 2.18 10.80
CA LEU A 317 6.59 2.63 12.06
C LEU A 317 6.32 4.14 12.11
N TYR A 318 6.02 4.76 10.96
CA TYR A 318 5.41 6.08 11.00
C TYR A 318 3.89 5.96 11.16
N TRP A 319 3.33 6.82 12.01
CA TRP A 319 1.88 7.02 12.11
C TRP A 319 1.50 8.10 11.11
N PRO A 320 0.87 7.74 9.98
CA PRO A 320 0.63 8.71 8.94
C PRO A 320 -0.32 9.81 9.40
N TYR A 321 0.04 11.04 9.08
CA TYR A 321 -0.96 12.10 8.97
C TYR A 321 -1.72 11.85 7.67
N LEU A 322 -3.05 11.85 7.70
CA LEU A 322 -3.84 11.59 6.49
C LEU A 322 -4.18 12.92 5.80
N HIS A 323 -3.94 13.02 4.49
CA HIS A 323 -4.30 14.17 3.67
C HIS A 323 -5.16 13.72 2.49
N PHE A 324 -6.26 14.42 2.20
CA PHE A 324 -7.24 14.04 1.19
C PHE A 324 -7.14 14.83 -0.12
N LYS A 325 -6.38 15.92 -0.17
CA LYS A 325 -6.44 16.89 -1.28
C LYS A 325 -5.10 17.23 -1.94
N ASP A 326 -3.96 16.88 -1.35
CA ASP A 326 -2.68 17.53 -1.72
C ASP A 326 -1.74 16.81 -2.68
N GLN A 327 -2.14 15.75 -3.39
CA GLN A 327 -1.21 15.20 -4.40
C GLN A 327 -1.78 15.02 -5.78
N ILE A 328 -3.09 15.03 -5.93
CA ILE A 328 -3.72 14.73 -7.20
C ILE A 328 -5.00 15.57 -7.30
N SER A 329 -5.00 16.59 -8.15
CA SER A 329 -6.26 17.20 -8.60
C SER A 329 -7.01 16.10 -9.35
N TRP A 330 -8.08 15.56 -8.77
CA TRP A 330 -8.67 14.29 -9.20
C TRP A 330 -9.40 14.33 -10.55
N GLY A 331 -9.05 15.25 -11.47
CA GLY A 331 -9.54 15.27 -12.85
C GLY A 331 -11.05 15.31 -13.03
N VAL A 332 -11.81 15.55 -11.95
CA VAL A 332 -13.22 15.87 -11.99
C VAL A 332 -13.30 17.28 -11.44
N ASP A 333 -13.34 18.26 -12.34
CA ASP A 333 -13.77 19.59 -11.97
C ASP A 333 -15.11 19.47 -11.26
N ALA A 334 -15.14 19.88 -9.99
CA ALA A 334 -16.35 20.16 -9.23
C ALA A 334 -16.18 21.50 -8.50
#